data_AF-A0A9D8BJU0-F1
#
_entry.id   AF-A0A9D8BJU0-F1
#
_cell.length_a   1.000
_cell.length_b   1.000
_cell.length_c   1.000
_cell.angle_alpha   90.00
_cell.angle_beta   90.00
_cell.angle_gamma   90.00
#
_symmetry.space_group_name_H-M   'P 1'
#
loop_
_entity.id
_entity.type
_entity.pdbx_description
1 polymer ?
#
loop_
_entity_poly.entity_id
_entity_poly.type
_entity_poly.pdbx_seq_one_letter_code
_entity_poly.pdbx_strand_id
1 'polypeptide(L)'
;MKAWMVGFTCVFTKAFAMYVGNPASCEFPKEGLFSSEEDRVAIKVAYQTEVVLDRKMENTVTHSRVENAGLRFEQGVVFVNFLDRLEIIASLGTLQIGLSKDIVPGAKLSLDTHANFSWSIGGQSELILWGNTSLGVVANYLASSMTPETLFLNHKPIAEDSTKLSYNTWQVALALSQKVDPFSVYIGGVYSYATLQMQSGVFQNFLGSGVQEETYRNRHALSMVLGVSLAAHKAYTLNVETQAFGQIAIGMNMCLRF
;
A
#
# COMPACT_ATOMS: atom_id res chain seq x y z
N MET A 1 34.78 23.41 4.76
CA MET A 1 34.82 22.26 5.70
C MET A 1 34.02 22.59 6.96
N LYS A 2 33.57 21.55 7.70
CA LYS A 2 32.82 21.58 8.97
C LYS A 2 31.32 21.92 8.90
N ALA A 3 30.54 20.84 9.01
CA ALA A 3 29.43 20.65 9.95
C ALA A 3 28.19 21.58 9.89
N TRP A 4 27.22 21.18 9.07
CA TRP A 4 25.78 21.29 9.39
C TRP A 4 25.10 19.93 9.17
N MET A 5 25.46 18.96 10.01
CA MET A 5 24.79 17.65 10.08
C MET A 5 23.84 17.65 11.29
N VAL A 6 22.68 18.30 11.12
CA VAL A 6 21.64 18.32 12.15
C VAL A 6 20.83 17.02 12.02
N GLY A 7 20.87 16.19 13.06
CA GLY A 7 20.31 14.84 13.02
C GLY A 7 18.78 14.82 12.89
N PHE A 8 18.27 14.22 11.82
CA PHE A 8 16.84 14.03 11.60
C PHE A 8 16.29 12.75 12.28
N THR A 9 16.78 12.46 13.49
CA THR A 9 16.39 11.29 14.29
C THR A 9 15.09 11.51 15.07
N CYS A 10 14.03 11.91 14.36
CA CYS A 10 12.67 11.85 14.90
C CYS A 10 12.17 10.39 14.88
N VAL A 11 12.00 9.82 16.08
CA VAL A 11 11.64 8.41 16.28
C VAL A 11 10.15 8.17 16.01
N PHE A 12 9.81 7.99 14.73
CA PHE A 12 8.46 7.60 14.29
C PHE A 12 8.23 6.08 14.47
N THR A 13 8.05 5.64 15.72
CA THR A 13 7.95 4.22 16.10
C THR A 13 6.73 3.46 15.55
N LYS A 14 5.78 4.13 14.92
CA LYS A 14 4.57 3.56 14.30
C LYS A 14 4.18 4.36 13.06
N ALA A 15 5.00 4.31 12.01
CA ALA A 15 4.78 5.01 10.75
C ALA A 15 5.06 4.08 9.56
N PHE A 16 4.04 3.89 8.74
CA PHE A 16 3.77 2.79 7.83
C PHE A 16 2.53 3.26 6.92
N ALA A 17 2.40 3.09 5.57
CA ALA A 17 1.14 2.83 4.78
C ALA A 17 1.39 2.44 3.27
N MET A 18 0.33 2.34 2.43
CA MET A 18 0.34 1.65 1.13
C MET A 18 1.21 2.27 0.04
N TYR A 19 2.14 1.47 -0.50
CA TYR A 19 3.31 1.95 -1.26
C TYR A 19 2.94 2.97 -2.35
N VAL A 20 3.41 4.20 -2.15
CA VAL A 20 3.31 5.31 -3.10
C VAL A 20 4.47 5.25 -4.09
N GLY A 21 5.67 4.99 -3.60
CA GLY A 21 6.89 5.15 -4.36
C GLY A 21 7.45 6.57 -4.28
N ASN A 22 8.75 6.68 -4.58
CA ASN A 22 9.40 7.97 -4.69
C ASN A 22 9.01 8.64 -6.01
N PRO A 23 8.46 9.87 -6.03
CA PRO A 23 8.06 10.52 -7.28
C PRO A 23 9.21 10.74 -8.29
N ALA A 24 10.46 10.83 -7.80
CA ALA A 24 11.65 10.90 -8.63
C ALA A 24 12.05 9.54 -9.25
N SER A 25 11.38 8.43 -8.91
CA SER A 25 11.70 7.10 -9.47
C SER A 25 11.36 6.97 -10.95
N CYS A 26 10.67 7.95 -11.57
CA CYS A 26 10.50 7.99 -13.01
C CYS A 26 11.88 8.01 -13.71
N GLU A 27 12.77 8.90 -13.29
CA GLU A 27 14.13 9.05 -13.85
C GLU A 27 15.11 7.95 -13.40
N PHE A 28 14.90 7.35 -12.23
CA PHE A 28 15.87 6.41 -11.65
C PHE A 28 15.54 4.92 -11.86
N PRO A 29 16.55 4.07 -12.10
CA PRO A 29 17.91 4.44 -12.51
C PRO A 29 17.91 5.01 -13.95
N LYS A 30 18.91 5.82 -14.31
CA LYS A 30 19.00 6.44 -15.65
C LYS A 30 19.34 5.43 -16.74
N GLU A 31 20.30 4.55 -16.46
CA GLU A 31 20.68 3.43 -17.32
C GLU A 31 20.04 2.12 -16.83
N GLY A 32 19.57 1.31 -17.77
CA GLY A 32 19.12 -0.06 -17.55
C GLY A 32 20.25 -1.09 -17.61
N LEU A 33 19.88 -2.33 -17.91
CA LEU A 33 20.81 -3.41 -18.25
C LEU A 33 21.10 -3.47 -19.76
N PHE A 34 20.15 -2.98 -20.56
CA PHE A 34 20.13 -2.97 -22.02
C PHE A 34 19.61 -1.63 -22.61
N SER A 35 18.91 -0.80 -21.82
CA SER A 35 18.49 0.56 -22.17
C SER A 35 19.45 1.66 -21.69
N SER A 36 19.48 2.75 -22.45
CA SER A 36 20.26 3.96 -22.24
C SER A 36 19.41 5.12 -21.71
N GLU A 37 20.07 6.22 -21.32
CA GLU A 37 19.38 7.48 -20.94
C GLU A 37 18.72 8.20 -22.14
N GLU A 38 18.98 7.77 -23.38
CA GLU A 38 18.33 8.31 -24.59
C GLU A 38 17.03 7.57 -24.96
N ASP A 39 16.74 6.43 -24.32
CA ASP A 39 15.60 5.57 -24.66
C ASP A 39 14.28 6.13 -24.12
N ARG A 40 13.45 6.64 -25.04
CA ARG A 40 12.14 7.26 -24.77
C ARG A 40 11.12 6.36 -24.07
N VAL A 41 11.35 5.05 -24.08
CA VAL A 41 10.52 4.05 -23.40
C VAL A 41 11.45 3.06 -22.71
N ALA A 42 11.25 2.85 -21.40
CA ALA A 42 12.02 1.88 -20.63
C ALA A 42 11.09 0.96 -19.83
N ILE A 43 11.53 -0.28 -19.60
CA ILE A 43 10.79 -1.26 -18.81
C ILE A 43 11.55 -1.48 -17.49
N LYS A 44 10.83 -1.44 -16.37
CA LYS A 44 11.37 -1.81 -15.06
C LYS A 44 10.55 -2.95 -14.49
N VAL A 45 11.19 -3.84 -13.75
CA VAL A 45 10.54 -4.94 -13.01
C VAL A 45 11.01 -4.88 -11.57
N ALA A 46 10.09 -5.03 -10.63
CA ALA A 46 10.39 -4.97 -9.20
C ALA A 46 9.68 -6.04 -8.39
N TYR A 47 10.21 -6.26 -7.18
CA TYR A 47 9.52 -6.96 -6.11
C TYR A 47 9.10 -5.94 -5.04
N GLN A 48 7.79 -5.86 -4.78
CA GLN A 48 7.19 -5.00 -3.77
C GLN A 48 6.61 -5.87 -2.65
N THR A 49 6.96 -5.53 -1.41
CA THR A 49 6.39 -6.11 -0.19
C THR A 49 5.81 -5.01 0.67
N GLU A 50 4.67 -5.26 1.30
CA GLU A 50 4.05 -4.31 2.22
C GLU A 50 3.31 -5.02 3.36
N VAL A 51 3.44 -4.51 4.59
CA VAL A 51 2.80 -5.08 5.79
C VAL A 51 2.01 -4.01 6.53
N VAL A 52 0.70 -3.93 6.28
CA VAL A 52 -0.29 -3.17 7.05
C VAL A 52 -0.49 -3.84 8.41
N LEU A 53 -0.05 -3.16 9.47
CA LEU A 53 -0.30 -3.59 10.84
C LEU A 53 -1.74 -3.27 11.30
N ASP A 54 -2.31 -2.17 10.79
CA ASP A 54 -3.59 -1.63 11.28
C ASP A 54 -4.15 -0.57 10.29
N ARG A 55 -5.16 -0.96 9.49
CA ARG A 55 -5.97 -0.07 8.64
C ARG A 55 -7.21 0.38 9.40
N LYS A 56 -7.43 1.70 9.52
CA LYS A 56 -8.53 2.26 10.30
C LYS A 56 -9.87 2.13 9.57
N MET A 57 -10.47 0.95 9.66
CA MET A 57 -11.74 0.60 9.01
C MET A 57 -12.95 0.77 9.95
N GLU A 58 -14.10 1.16 9.39
CA GLU A 58 -15.40 1.17 10.06
C GLU A 58 -16.53 0.70 9.13
N ASN A 59 -17.57 0.09 9.70
CA ASN A 59 -18.74 -0.39 8.97
C ASN A 59 -19.58 0.79 8.45
N THR A 60 -20.02 0.72 7.20
CA THR A 60 -20.70 1.81 6.48
C THR A 60 -22.16 2.06 6.87
N VAL A 61 -22.78 1.18 7.65
CA VAL A 61 -24.18 1.25 8.07
C VAL A 61 -24.29 1.44 9.59
N THR A 62 -23.49 0.71 10.37
CA THR A 62 -23.53 0.75 11.84
C THR A 62 -22.51 1.71 12.45
N HIS A 63 -21.53 2.19 11.66
CA HIS A 63 -20.34 2.91 12.13
C HIS A 63 -19.54 2.17 13.22
N SER A 64 -19.72 0.85 13.36
CA SER A 64 -18.88 0.03 14.23
C SER A 64 -17.46 0.01 13.70
N ARG A 65 -16.48 0.13 14.62
CA ARG A 65 -15.06 0.20 14.27
C ARG A 65 -14.47 -1.19 14.25
N VAL A 66 -13.65 -1.47 13.24
CA VAL A 66 -12.75 -2.61 13.29
C VAL A 66 -11.63 -2.27 14.28
N GLU A 67 -11.31 -3.17 15.20
CA GLU A 67 -10.26 -2.93 16.21
C GLU A 67 -8.87 -3.00 15.58
N ASN A 68 -8.68 -4.01 14.73
CA ASN A 68 -7.48 -4.21 13.93
C ASN A 68 -7.87 -4.79 12.56
N ALA A 69 -7.38 -4.18 11.48
CA ALA A 69 -7.33 -4.76 10.15
C ALA A 69 -5.88 -4.73 9.65
N GLY A 70 -5.16 -5.82 9.85
CA GLY A 70 -3.85 -6.06 9.26
C GLY A 70 -3.99 -6.59 7.84
N LEU A 71 -3.06 -6.24 6.96
CA LEU A 71 -2.97 -6.73 5.59
C LEU A 71 -1.51 -6.94 5.22
N ARG A 72 -1.22 -7.90 4.34
CA ARG A 72 0.13 -8.11 3.80
C ARG A 72 0.07 -8.32 2.29
N PHE A 73 0.88 -7.58 1.56
CA PHE A 73 1.02 -7.67 0.11
C PHE A 73 2.40 -8.20 -0.25
N GLU A 74 2.47 -9.12 -1.20
CA GLU A 74 3.72 -9.59 -1.81
C GLU A 74 3.51 -9.64 -3.33
N GLN A 75 4.15 -8.74 -4.09
CA GLN A 75 3.81 -8.49 -5.48
C GLN A 75 5.03 -8.35 -6.40
N GLY A 76 4.93 -8.95 -7.59
CA GLY A 76 5.76 -8.59 -8.73
C GLY A 76 5.15 -7.38 -9.45
N VAL A 77 5.95 -6.36 -9.72
CA VAL A 77 5.51 -5.10 -10.33
C VAL A 77 6.24 -4.90 -11.65
N VAL A 78 5.52 -4.47 -12.68
CA VAL A 78 6.06 -4.04 -13.98
C VAL A 78 5.74 -2.57 -14.17
N PHE A 79 6.76 -1.82 -14.58
CA PHE A 79 6.70 -0.39 -14.89
C PHE A 79 6.99 -0.20 -16.37
N VAL A 80 6.13 0.53 -17.07
CA VAL A 80 6.39 1.00 -18.44
C VAL A 80 6.55 2.51 -18.39
N ASN A 81 7.79 2.95 -18.51
CA ASN A 81 8.18 4.35 -18.42
C ASN A 81 8.19 5.01 -19.81
N PHE A 82 7.76 6.26 -19.87
CA PHE A 82 7.73 7.11 -21.05
C PHE A 82 8.40 8.45 -20.73
N LEU A 83 9.46 8.79 -21.50
CA LEU A 83 10.19 10.06 -21.43
C LEU A 83 10.69 10.43 -20.01
N ASP A 84 10.97 9.42 -19.17
CA ASP A 84 11.39 9.53 -17.77
C ASP A 84 10.49 10.40 -16.86
N ARG A 85 9.23 10.64 -17.31
CA ARG A 85 8.27 11.57 -16.67
C ARG A 85 6.87 11.01 -16.44
N LEU A 86 6.51 9.93 -17.13
CA LEU A 86 5.24 9.23 -16.98
C LEU A 86 5.54 7.73 -16.92
N GLU A 87 5.02 7.04 -15.91
CA GLU A 87 5.29 5.62 -15.71
C GLU A 87 3.98 4.90 -15.39
N ILE A 88 3.58 3.96 -16.25
CA ILE A 88 2.41 3.10 -16.03
C ILE A 88 2.85 1.93 -15.16
N ILE A 89 2.10 1.65 -14.10
CA ILE A 89 2.39 0.64 -13.09
C ILE A 89 1.33 -0.46 -13.20
N ALA A 90 1.76 -1.72 -13.22
CA ALA A 90 0.88 -2.87 -13.03
C ALA A 90 1.56 -3.89 -12.10
N SER A 91 0.80 -4.48 -11.17
CA SER A 91 1.33 -5.52 -10.28
C SER A 91 0.42 -6.73 -10.18
N LEU A 92 1.04 -7.88 -9.93
CA LEU A 92 0.38 -9.16 -9.67
C LEU A 92 1.06 -9.84 -8.47
N GLY A 93 0.29 -10.48 -7.60
CA GLY A 93 0.86 -11.19 -6.46
C GLY A 93 -0.19 -11.64 -5.48
N THR A 94 0.12 -11.60 -4.18
CA THR A 94 -0.78 -12.05 -3.11
C THR A 94 -1.14 -10.95 -2.11
N LEU A 95 -2.32 -11.12 -1.52
CA LEU A 95 -2.83 -10.38 -0.37
C LEU A 95 -3.25 -11.37 0.72
N GLN A 96 -2.84 -11.08 1.95
CA GLN A 96 -3.39 -11.66 3.18
C GLN A 96 -4.08 -10.55 3.98
N ILE A 97 -5.21 -10.85 4.62
CA ILE A 97 -5.88 -9.95 5.59
C ILE A 97 -6.09 -10.69 6.89
N GLY A 98 -5.71 -10.05 8.01
CA GLY A 98 -6.11 -10.43 9.36
C GLY A 98 -7.01 -9.34 9.93
N LEU A 99 -8.25 -9.67 10.31
CA LEU A 99 -9.23 -8.70 10.80
C LEU A 99 -9.80 -9.14 12.15
N SER A 100 -9.99 -8.19 13.07
CA SER A 100 -10.61 -8.42 14.38
C SER A 100 -11.54 -7.26 14.76
N LYS A 101 -12.76 -7.59 15.17
CA LYS A 101 -13.81 -6.64 15.58
C LYS A 101 -14.80 -7.26 16.56
N ASP A 102 -15.61 -6.44 17.22
CA ASP A 102 -16.88 -6.89 17.79
C ASP A 102 -18.00 -6.84 16.73
N ILE A 103 -18.87 -7.85 16.72
CA ILE A 103 -20.15 -7.80 15.97
C ILE A 103 -21.21 -7.13 16.85
N VAL A 104 -21.32 -7.60 18.09
CA VAL A 104 -22.14 -7.04 19.19
C VAL A 104 -21.31 -7.13 20.49
N PRO A 105 -21.64 -6.39 21.56
CA PRO A 105 -20.88 -6.42 22.80
C PRO A 105 -20.70 -7.83 23.36
N GLY A 106 -19.45 -8.29 23.49
CA GLY A 106 -19.12 -9.65 23.94
C GLY A 106 -19.17 -10.74 22.86
N ALA A 107 -19.30 -10.38 21.58
CA ALA A 107 -19.22 -11.27 20.42
C ALA A 107 -18.14 -10.79 19.45
N LYS A 108 -16.88 -11.13 19.78
CA LYS A 108 -15.69 -10.75 19.03
C LYS A 108 -15.45 -11.72 17.87
N LEU A 109 -15.47 -11.20 16.65
CA LEU A 109 -15.11 -11.90 15.43
C LEU A 109 -13.64 -11.62 15.09
N SER A 110 -12.88 -12.66 14.78
CA SER A 110 -11.58 -12.56 14.15
C SER A 110 -11.50 -13.47 12.94
N LEU A 111 -10.78 -13.08 11.90
CA LEU A 111 -10.49 -13.90 10.74
C LEU A 111 -9.09 -13.63 10.24
N ASP A 112 -8.48 -14.64 9.64
CA ASP A 112 -7.24 -14.52 8.87
C ASP A 112 -7.45 -15.22 7.52
N THR A 113 -6.95 -14.63 6.43
CA THR A 113 -7.02 -15.20 5.08
C THR A 113 -5.71 -15.85 4.66
N HIS A 114 -5.80 -16.90 3.82
CA HIS A 114 -4.67 -17.38 3.04
C HIS A 114 -4.03 -16.25 2.19
N ALA A 115 -2.87 -16.52 1.61
CA ALA A 115 -2.29 -15.71 0.54
C ALA A 115 -3.14 -15.83 -0.74
N ASN A 116 -4.11 -14.93 -0.89
CA ASN A 116 -5.06 -14.90 -2.00
C ASN A 116 -4.53 -14.02 -3.14
N PHE A 117 -4.95 -14.27 -4.38
CA PHE A 117 -4.50 -13.50 -5.53
C PHE A 117 -4.92 -12.02 -5.44
N SER A 118 -3.99 -11.12 -5.77
CA SER A 118 -4.23 -9.68 -5.88
C SER A 118 -3.58 -9.12 -7.15
N TRP A 119 -4.18 -8.05 -7.67
CA TRP A 119 -3.64 -7.29 -8.80
C TRP A 119 -3.79 -5.79 -8.53
N SER A 120 -2.90 -4.99 -9.12
CA SER A 120 -3.05 -3.54 -9.16
C SER A 120 -2.72 -2.97 -10.54
N ILE A 121 -3.26 -1.78 -10.81
CA ILE A 121 -2.93 -0.95 -11.95
C ILE A 121 -2.90 0.52 -11.52
N GLY A 122 -2.03 1.30 -12.13
CA GLY A 122 -1.91 2.72 -11.84
C GLY A 122 -0.88 3.41 -12.70
N GLY A 123 -0.41 4.55 -12.22
CA GLY A 123 0.69 5.27 -12.83
C GLY A 123 1.17 6.41 -11.96
N GLN A 124 2.38 6.88 -12.27
CA GLN A 124 3.00 8.02 -11.63
C GLN A 124 3.56 8.99 -12.66
N SER A 125 3.66 10.27 -12.28
CA SER A 125 4.25 11.30 -13.14
C SER A 125 4.95 12.37 -12.32
N GLU A 126 6.12 12.79 -12.81
CA GLU A 126 6.84 13.95 -12.29
C GLU A 126 6.22 15.24 -12.85
N LEU A 127 5.64 16.04 -11.96
CA LEU A 127 4.96 17.29 -12.32
C LEU A 127 5.95 18.45 -12.48
N ILE A 128 6.95 18.54 -11.59
CA ILE A 128 7.94 19.62 -11.59
C ILE A 128 9.30 19.13 -11.10
N LEU A 129 10.36 19.55 -11.78
CA LEU A 129 11.76 19.27 -11.43
C LEU A 129 12.52 20.59 -11.22
N TRP A 130 13.20 20.71 -10.08
CA TRP A 130 13.95 21.88 -9.63
C TRP A 130 15.34 21.46 -9.13
N GLY A 131 16.23 21.16 -10.06
CA GLY A 131 17.58 20.65 -9.77
C GLY A 131 17.52 19.27 -9.11
N ASN A 132 17.89 19.19 -7.85
CA ASN A 132 17.82 17.94 -7.07
C ASN A 132 16.47 17.73 -6.34
N THR A 133 15.51 18.65 -6.49
CA THR A 133 14.18 18.55 -5.88
C THR A 133 13.15 18.22 -6.96
N SER A 134 12.20 17.31 -6.72
CA SER A 134 11.05 17.13 -7.62
C SER A 134 9.73 16.92 -6.90
N LEU A 135 8.64 17.28 -7.58
CA LEU A 135 7.27 17.11 -7.13
C LEU A 135 6.57 16.20 -8.13
N GLY A 136 5.95 15.13 -7.66
CA GLY A 136 5.20 14.22 -8.54
C GLY A 136 3.98 13.59 -7.87
N VAL A 137 3.13 13.02 -8.72
CA VAL A 137 1.85 12.43 -8.37
C VAL A 137 1.84 10.94 -8.71
N VAL A 138 1.19 10.15 -7.86
CA VAL A 138 0.97 8.70 -8.02
C VAL A 138 -0.53 8.45 -7.92
N ALA A 139 -1.07 7.57 -8.76
CA ALA A 139 -2.44 7.08 -8.65
C ALA A 139 -2.49 5.56 -8.89
N ASN A 140 -2.95 4.79 -7.89
CA ASN A 140 -2.98 3.33 -7.94
C ASN A 140 -4.37 2.80 -7.53
N TYR A 141 -4.84 1.74 -8.21
CA TYR A 141 -6.00 0.93 -7.85
C TYR A 141 -5.56 -0.53 -7.64
N LEU A 142 -5.95 -1.14 -6.52
CA LEU A 142 -5.67 -2.53 -6.19
C LEU A 142 -6.98 -3.26 -5.85
N ALA A 143 -7.08 -4.53 -6.28
CA ALA A 143 -8.19 -5.40 -5.93
C ALA A 143 -7.76 -6.85 -5.64
N SER A 144 -8.55 -7.52 -4.79
CA SER A 144 -8.45 -8.94 -4.47
C SER A 144 -9.81 -9.51 -4.05
N SER A 145 -10.03 -10.78 -4.36
CA SER A 145 -11.14 -11.58 -3.84
C SER A 145 -10.56 -12.75 -3.06
N MET A 146 -11.07 -12.99 -1.86
CA MET A 146 -10.44 -13.83 -0.86
C MET A 146 -11.45 -14.72 -0.14
N THR A 147 -10.97 -15.87 0.36
CA THR A 147 -11.65 -16.65 1.41
C THR A 147 -10.84 -16.60 2.71
N PRO A 148 -11.48 -16.72 3.89
CA PRO A 148 -10.76 -16.97 5.13
C PRO A 148 -9.98 -18.29 5.05
N GLU A 149 -8.86 -18.33 5.74
CA GLU A 149 -8.20 -19.56 6.19
C GLU A 149 -8.80 -20.02 7.53
N THR A 150 -9.06 -19.06 8.42
CA THR A 150 -9.74 -19.30 9.69
C THR A 150 -10.75 -18.20 10.01
N LEU A 151 -11.80 -18.58 10.73
CA LEU A 151 -12.82 -17.70 11.27
C LEU A 151 -13.05 -18.07 12.74
N PHE A 152 -12.92 -17.10 13.64
CA PHE A 152 -13.05 -17.28 15.08
C PHE A 152 -14.12 -16.36 15.65
N LEU A 153 -14.97 -16.90 16.52
CA LEU A 153 -15.89 -16.14 17.37
C LEU A 153 -15.51 -16.37 18.84
N ASN A 154 -15.22 -15.31 19.59
CA ASN A 154 -14.76 -15.36 20.98
C ASN A 154 -13.61 -16.38 21.16
N HIS A 155 -12.63 -16.33 20.25
CA HIS A 155 -11.46 -17.22 20.15
C HIS A 155 -11.76 -18.71 19.89
N LYS A 156 -12.99 -19.09 19.53
CA LYS A 156 -13.35 -20.44 19.09
C LYS A 156 -13.53 -20.49 17.58
N PRO A 157 -12.95 -21.47 16.86
CA PRO A 157 -13.11 -21.57 15.41
C PRO A 157 -14.56 -21.89 15.04
N ILE A 158 -15.03 -21.29 13.95
CA ILE A 158 -16.29 -21.62 13.29
C ILE A 158 -15.95 -22.26 11.93
N ALA A 159 -16.54 -23.42 11.65
CA ALA A 159 -16.57 -23.96 10.29
C ALA A 159 -17.68 -23.25 9.50
N GLU A 160 -17.31 -22.46 8.49
CA GLU A 160 -18.25 -21.75 7.62
C GLU A 160 -17.73 -21.69 6.18
N ASP A 161 -18.08 -22.71 5.40
CA ASP A 161 -17.55 -22.96 4.04
C ASP A 161 -17.98 -21.92 2.98
N SER A 162 -18.77 -20.91 3.36
CA SER A 162 -19.40 -19.94 2.44
C SER A 162 -18.86 -18.52 2.54
N THR A 163 -18.02 -18.22 3.53
CA THR A 163 -17.57 -16.85 3.79
C THR A 163 -16.58 -16.34 2.74
N LYS A 164 -16.85 -15.13 2.24
CA LYS A 164 -16.09 -14.47 1.18
C LYS A 164 -15.74 -13.04 1.59
N LEU A 165 -14.56 -12.60 1.19
CA LEU A 165 -14.14 -11.21 1.32
C LEU A 165 -13.78 -10.65 -0.05
N SER A 166 -14.20 -9.42 -0.33
CA SER A 166 -13.70 -8.63 -1.45
C SER A 166 -13.04 -7.39 -0.91
N TYR A 167 -11.81 -7.12 -1.35
CA TYR A 167 -11.06 -5.94 -0.97
C TYR A 167 -10.66 -5.16 -2.21
N ASN A 168 -10.96 -3.87 -2.20
CA ASN A 168 -10.47 -2.92 -3.19
C ASN A 168 -10.00 -1.64 -2.51
N THR A 169 -9.01 -0.98 -3.10
CA THR A 169 -8.55 0.33 -2.66
C THR A 169 -8.05 1.13 -3.86
N TRP A 170 -8.43 2.40 -3.93
CA TRP A 170 -7.72 3.37 -4.76
C TRP A 170 -6.99 4.37 -3.88
N GLN A 171 -5.87 4.89 -4.37
CA GLN A 171 -5.19 6.02 -3.76
C GLN A 171 -4.62 6.97 -4.80
N VAL A 172 -4.56 8.25 -4.43
CA VAL A 172 -3.82 9.30 -5.14
C VAL A 172 -2.90 9.98 -4.14
N ALA A 173 -1.62 10.08 -4.47
CA ALA A 173 -0.61 10.68 -3.61
C ALA A 173 0.13 11.80 -4.33
N LEU A 174 0.54 12.81 -3.57
CA LEU A 174 1.40 13.91 -4.01
C LEU A 174 2.57 14.01 -3.03
N ALA A 175 3.80 13.87 -3.52
CA ALA A 175 4.99 13.92 -2.69
C ALA A 175 6.11 14.77 -3.31
N LEU A 176 6.90 15.37 -2.44
CA LEU A 176 8.09 16.14 -2.75
C LEU A 176 9.32 15.26 -2.43
N SER A 177 10.21 15.10 -3.41
CA SER A 177 11.44 14.32 -3.31
C SER A 177 12.66 15.22 -3.37
N GLN A 178 13.71 14.85 -2.66
CA GLN A 178 14.99 15.53 -2.60
C GLN A 178 16.13 14.51 -2.75
N LYS A 179 16.86 14.60 -3.86
CA LYS A 179 18.06 13.80 -4.11
C LYS A 179 19.23 14.32 -3.27
N VAL A 180 19.90 13.38 -2.58
CA VAL A 180 21.13 13.57 -1.78
C VAL A 180 21.98 12.32 -2.02
N ASP A 181 22.72 12.34 -3.13
CA ASP A 181 23.40 11.17 -3.73
C ASP A 181 24.18 10.32 -2.70
N PRO A 182 24.00 8.97 -2.65
CA PRO A 182 23.20 8.11 -3.53
C PRO A 182 21.71 7.96 -3.14
N PHE A 183 21.24 8.74 -2.16
CA PHE A 183 19.88 8.65 -1.64
C PHE A 183 18.92 9.64 -2.32
N SER A 184 17.63 9.39 -2.18
CA SER A 184 16.57 10.35 -2.44
C SER A 184 15.48 10.20 -1.38
N VAL A 185 15.32 11.21 -0.52
CA VAL A 185 14.32 11.24 0.54
C VAL A 185 13.07 11.96 0.06
N TYR A 186 11.89 11.49 0.43
CA TYR A 186 10.62 12.11 0.01
C TYR A 186 9.58 12.12 1.12
N ILE A 187 8.73 13.14 1.09
CA ILE A 187 7.62 13.35 2.02
C ILE A 187 6.38 13.83 1.24
N GLY A 188 5.19 13.42 1.65
CA GLY A 188 3.96 13.78 0.92
C GLY A 188 2.66 13.48 1.64
N GLY A 189 1.56 13.68 0.93
CA GLY A 189 0.21 13.33 1.35
C GLY A 189 -0.41 12.29 0.42
N VAL A 190 -1.18 11.37 1.00
CA VAL A 190 -1.90 10.32 0.28
C VAL A 190 -3.38 10.43 0.60
N TYR A 191 -4.22 10.60 -0.40
CA TYR A 191 -5.65 10.36 -0.30
C TYR A 191 -5.93 8.91 -0.70
N SER A 192 -6.61 8.15 0.15
CA SER A 192 -6.95 6.75 -0.08
C SER A 192 -8.41 6.47 0.22
N TYR A 193 -9.00 5.55 -0.53
CA TYR A 193 -10.35 5.04 -0.31
C TYR A 193 -10.33 3.53 -0.51
N ALA A 194 -10.50 2.79 0.59
CA ALA A 194 -10.57 1.34 0.62
C ALA A 194 -11.97 0.88 1.01
N THR A 195 -12.41 -0.19 0.37
CA THR A 195 -13.63 -0.92 0.73
C THR A 195 -13.27 -2.38 0.97
N LEU A 196 -13.67 -2.90 2.13
CA LEU A 196 -13.67 -4.33 2.43
C LEU A 196 -15.13 -4.76 2.54
N GLN A 197 -15.56 -5.69 1.70
CA GLN A 197 -16.86 -6.36 1.82
C GLN A 197 -16.61 -7.75 2.41
N MET A 198 -17.41 -8.14 3.40
CA MET A 198 -17.40 -9.48 3.96
C MET A 198 -18.80 -10.06 3.90
N GLN A 199 -18.95 -11.19 3.22
CA GLN A 199 -20.18 -11.98 3.15
C GLN A 199 -20.02 -13.21 4.05
N SER A 200 -20.93 -13.40 5.01
CA SER A 200 -20.88 -14.48 6.02
C SER A 200 -22.27 -14.74 6.61
N GLY A 201 -22.58 -16.00 6.88
CA GLY A 201 -23.79 -16.43 7.59
C GLY A 201 -23.75 -16.13 9.09
N VAL A 202 -22.57 -15.99 9.70
CA VAL A 202 -22.40 -15.54 11.10
C VAL A 202 -23.14 -14.22 11.35
N PHE A 203 -23.17 -13.30 10.38
CA PHE A 203 -23.92 -12.04 10.53
C PHE A 203 -25.42 -12.24 10.73
N GLN A 204 -26.03 -13.26 10.11
CA GLN A 204 -27.46 -13.56 10.30
C GLN A 204 -27.78 -13.94 11.75
N ASN A 205 -26.85 -14.64 12.41
CA ASN A 205 -27.01 -15.13 13.78
C ASN A 205 -26.89 -14.01 14.85
N PHE A 206 -26.25 -12.88 14.52
CA PHE A 206 -26.00 -11.78 15.47
C PHE A 206 -26.71 -10.47 15.10
N LEU A 207 -26.98 -10.23 13.82
CA LEU A 207 -27.56 -8.99 13.28
C LEU A 207 -28.95 -9.21 12.65
N GLY A 208 -29.43 -10.46 12.60
CA GLY A 208 -30.75 -10.84 12.09
C GLY A 208 -30.73 -11.38 10.66
N SER A 209 -31.73 -12.18 10.31
CA SER A 209 -31.79 -13.01 9.10
C SER A 209 -31.72 -12.28 7.74
N GLY A 210 -31.82 -10.95 7.72
CA GLY A 210 -31.61 -10.14 6.52
C GLY A 210 -30.16 -9.71 6.27
N VAL A 211 -29.26 -9.85 7.26
CA VAL A 211 -27.88 -9.34 7.18
C VAL A 211 -26.93 -10.48 6.82
N GLN A 212 -26.50 -10.53 5.56
CA GLN A 212 -25.54 -11.51 5.04
C GLN A 212 -24.19 -10.88 4.64
N GLU A 213 -24.13 -9.55 4.54
CA GLU A 213 -22.94 -8.80 4.15
C GLU A 213 -22.70 -7.61 5.10
N GLU A 214 -21.45 -7.40 5.48
CA GLU A 214 -20.98 -6.13 6.04
C GLU A 214 -19.96 -5.47 5.09
N THR A 215 -20.19 -4.20 4.77
CA THR A 215 -19.23 -3.35 4.05
C THR A 215 -18.54 -2.41 5.04
N TYR A 216 -17.20 -2.42 5.04
CA TYR A 216 -16.33 -1.52 5.80
C TYR A 216 -15.54 -0.60 4.86
N ARG A 217 -15.26 0.63 5.31
CA ARG A 217 -14.41 1.61 4.60
C ARG A 217 -13.37 2.21 5.54
N ASN A 218 -12.32 2.81 4.99
CA ASN A 218 -11.35 3.53 5.81
C ASN A 218 -11.95 4.82 6.37
N ARG A 219 -11.95 4.96 7.70
CA ARG A 219 -12.42 6.13 8.45
C ARG A 219 -11.61 7.40 8.17
N HIS A 220 -10.36 7.23 7.76
CA HIS A 220 -9.42 8.31 7.49
C HIS A 220 -8.91 8.15 6.06
N ALA A 221 -9.31 9.08 5.19
CA ALA A 221 -8.88 9.08 3.79
C ALA A 221 -7.43 9.55 3.64
N LEU A 222 -7.01 10.52 4.44
CA LEU A 222 -5.69 11.15 4.34
C LEU A 222 -4.63 10.43 5.21
N SER A 223 -3.50 10.12 4.58
CA SER A 223 -2.25 9.71 5.22
C SER A 223 -1.12 10.68 4.85
N MET A 224 -0.05 10.73 5.66
CA MET A 224 1.21 11.40 5.32
C MET A 224 2.26 10.34 4.98
N VAL A 225 2.96 10.42 3.84
CA VAL A 225 4.05 9.51 3.45
C VAL A 225 5.42 10.10 3.75
N LEU A 226 6.38 9.26 4.17
CA LEU A 226 7.80 9.53 4.35
C LEU A 226 8.60 8.30 3.89
N GLY A 227 9.55 8.47 2.97
CA GLY A 227 10.38 7.36 2.51
C GLY A 227 11.77 7.77 2.05
N VAL A 228 12.58 6.75 1.76
CA VAL A 228 13.94 6.91 1.24
C VAL A 228 14.22 5.85 0.18
N SER A 229 14.69 6.31 -0.98
CA SER A 229 15.25 5.45 -2.01
C SER A 229 16.77 5.51 -1.99
N LEU A 230 17.41 4.35 -2.09
CA LEU A 230 18.79 4.19 -2.49
C LEU A 230 18.81 3.88 -3.99
N ALA A 231 19.42 4.76 -4.78
CA ALA A 231 19.65 4.53 -6.20
C ALA A 231 21.15 4.33 -6.44
N ALA A 232 21.52 3.15 -6.96
CA ALA A 232 22.86 2.98 -7.49
C ALA A 232 22.95 3.64 -8.88
N HIS A 233 24.17 3.97 -9.32
CA HIS A 233 24.39 4.70 -10.57
C HIS A 233 23.93 3.94 -11.84
N LYS A 234 23.64 2.63 -11.78
CA LYS A 234 23.11 1.83 -12.90
C LYS A 234 22.13 0.76 -12.41
N ALA A 235 21.13 0.47 -13.25
CA ALA A 235 20.23 -0.69 -13.23
C ALA A 235 19.35 -0.97 -11.99
N TYR A 236 19.75 -0.67 -10.74
CA TYR A 236 19.00 -1.04 -9.53
C TYR A 236 18.66 0.10 -8.58
N THR A 237 17.45 0.03 -8.00
CA THR A 237 16.99 0.91 -6.91
C THR A 237 16.32 0.09 -5.80
N LEU A 238 16.46 0.55 -4.56
CA LEU A 238 15.75 0.04 -3.39
C LEU A 238 15.02 1.20 -2.73
N ASN A 239 13.71 1.10 -2.58
CA ASN A 239 12.89 2.09 -1.90
C ASN A 239 12.28 1.51 -0.62
N VAL A 240 12.32 2.26 0.47
CA VAL A 240 11.68 1.92 1.75
C VAL A 240 10.76 3.06 2.15
N GLU A 241 9.53 2.72 2.50
CA GLU A 241 8.45 3.69 2.72
C GLU A 241 7.70 3.45 4.03
N THR A 242 7.37 4.58 4.66
CA THR A 242 6.54 4.70 5.85
C THR A 242 5.46 5.75 5.60
N GLN A 243 4.33 5.68 6.30
CA GLN A 243 3.31 6.73 6.25
C GLN A 243 2.61 6.88 7.62
N ALA A 244 1.55 7.67 7.76
CA ALA A 244 0.90 7.85 9.06
C ALA A 244 -0.55 8.34 8.95
N PHE A 245 -1.24 8.39 10.08
CA PHE A 245 -2.59 8.94 10.31
C PHE A 245 -3.75 8.14 9.71
N GLY A 246 -3.75 7.86 8.41
CA GLY A 246 -4.86 7.14 7.75
C GLY A 246 -4.89 5.64 8.06
N GLN A 247 -3.70 5.02 8.02
CA GLN A 247 -3.44 3.62 8.40
C GLN A 247 -1.98 3.47 8.83
N ILE A 248 -1.54 2.23 9.07
CA ILE A 248 -0.13 1.91 9.34
C ILE A 248 0.35 0.63 8.58
N ALA A 249 1.04 0.77 7.41
CA ALA A 249 1.75 -0.31 6.63
C ALA A 249 3.24 -0.14 6.17
N ILE A 250 4.23 -0.93 6.59
CA ILE A 250 5.62 -0.73 6.07
C ILE A 250 5.69 -1.18 4.61
N GLY A 251 6.26 -0.37 3.71
CA GLY A 251 6.45 -0.71 2.30
C GLY A 251 7.94 -0.81 1.92
N MET A 252 8.29 -1.78 1.08
CA MET A 252 9.61 -1.88 0.46
C MET A 252 9.48 -2.35 -1.00
N ASN A 253 10.25 -1.74 -1.90
CA ASN A 253 10.27 -2.07 -3.32
C ASN A 253 11.71 -2.15 -3.84
N MET A 254 12.10 -3.29 -4.43
CA MET A 254 13.41 -3.49 -5.05
C MET A 254 13.24 -3.65 -6.56
N CYS A 255 13.77 -2.70 -7.33
CA CYS A 255 13.47 -2.52 -8.76
C CYS A 255 14.71 -2.58 -9.64
N LEU A 256 14.57 -3.22 -10.81
CA LEU A 256 15.56 -3.33 -11.88
C LEU A 256 15.04 -2.66 -13.17
N ARG A 257 15.80 -1.75 -13.78
CA ARG A 257 15.53 -1.22 -15.14
C ARG A 257 16.24 -2.10 -16.17
N PHE A 258 15.52 -2.48 -17.21
CA PHE A 258 16.05 -3.22 -18.35
C PHE A 258 16.43 -2.23 -19.44
#